data_AF-A0A8B6HIB9-F1
#
_entry.id   AF-A0A8B6HIB9-F1
#
_cell.length_a   1.000
_cell.length_b   1.000
_cell.length_c   1.000
_cell.angle_alpha   90.00
_cell.angle_beta   90.00
_cell.angle_gamma   90.00
#
_symmetry.space_group_name_H-M   'P 1'
#
loop_
_entity.id
_entity.type
_entity.pdbx_description
1 polymer ?
#
loop_
_entity_poly.entity_id
_entity_poly.type
_entity_poly.pdbx_seq_one_letter_code
_entity_poly.pdbx_strand_id
1 'polypeptide(L)'
;MNASSSRTLAAICESCTTKIQSVAELLLLSCCVRPVLTETIRFLPSEKLHDSITSTLRSIKDLSQTLVSNVHMISAKWVEICDSVEELSSVLIKFMEIICHACYLITVNFATCKLAETGLIDKYSVCYSGLEIKLSCFRLKRTRIDELSPQIIIDLCSNISKHIAVITDICRTAGQNVKDEGLQDQFKLSVKSVTCAAGCLIASIKSYKSNPNITQHSRVMVFCEPVIASSQALVSFATEKDFNGCEGTLTDQSKDVQKRILGNFKKVCRIM
;
A
#
# COMPACT_ATOMS: atom_id res chain seq x y z
N MET A 1 33.25 -2.20 2.78
CA MET A 1 31.88 -1.65 2.57
C MET A 1 32.00 -0.38 1.74
N ASN A 2 31.34 -0.30 0.58
CA ASN A 2 31.23 0.98 -0.15
C ASN A 2 30.21 1.87 0.59
N ALA A 3 30.56 3.13 0.85
CA ALA A 3 29.70 4.09 1.51
C ALA A 3 28.37 4.34 0.76
N SER A 4 28.32 4.17 -0.56
CA SER A 4 27.07 4.30 -1.32
C SER A 4 26.11 3.13 -1.07
N SER A 5 26.59 1.88 -1.14
CA SER A 5 25.76 0.68 -0.89
C SER A 5 25.14 0.66 0.51
N SER A 6 25.89 1.12 1.51
CA SER A 6 25.38 1.24 2.89
C SER A 6 24.26 2.26 3.01
N ARG A 7 24.33 3.38 2.28
CA ARG A 7 23.28 4.42 2.29
C ARG A 7 22.03 3.95 1.57
N THR A 8 22.18 3.30 0.42
CA THR A 8 21.05 2.73 -0.34
C THR A 8 20.29 1.71 0.51
N LEU A 9 21.00 0.80 1.17
CA LEU A 9 20.38 -0.18 2.06
C LEU A 9 19.64 0.51 3.23
N ALA A 10 20.27 1.48 3.88
CA ALA A 10 19.62 2.22 4.97
C ALA A 10 18.34 2.94 4.52
N ALA A 11 18.37 3.56 3.33
CA ALA A 11 17.20 4.22 2.75
C ALA A 11 16.07 3.24 2.40
N ILE A 12 16.41 2.05 1.89
CA ILE A 12 15.43 0.99 1.61
C ILE A 12 14.81 0.47 2.91
N CYS A 13 15.62 0.21 3.94
CA CYS A 13 15.12 -0.19 5.26
C CYS A 13 14.18 0.88 5.85
N GLU A 14 14.58 2.15 5.86
CA GLU A 14 13.73 3.26 6.34
C GLU A 14 12.40 3.32 5.58
N SER A 15 12.45 3.18 4.26
CA SER A 15 11.27 3.14 3.39
C SER A 15 10.34 1.96 3.71
N CYS A 16 10.91 0.75 3.83
CA CYS A 16 10.17 -0.47 4.15
C CYS A 16 9.54 -0.39 5.55
N THR A 17 10.27 0.06 6.57
CA THR A 17 9.75 0.25 7.92
C THR A 17 8.62 1.28 7.93
N THR A 18 8.80 2.43 7.29
CA THR A 18 7.76 3.47 7.20
C THR A 18 6.49 2.93 6.51
N LYS A 19 6.67 2.16 5.43
CA LYS A 19 5.56 1.53 4.71
C LYS A 19 4.82 0.53 5.59
N ILE A 20 5.53 -0.40 6.23
CA ILE A 20 4.94 -1.40 7.14
C ILE A 20 4.17 -0.71 8.28
N GLN A 21 4.74 0.31 8.91
CA GLN A 21 4.09 1.05 10.00
C GLN A 21 2.83 1.76 9.51
N SER A 22 2.89 2.43 8.37
CA SER A 22 1.74 3.13 7.78
C SER A 22 0.62 2.16 7.41
N VAL A 23 0.95 0.99 6.83
CA VAL A 23 -0.05 -0.05 6.54
C VAL A 23 -0.65 -0.62 7.81
N ALA A 24 0.17 -0.89 8.83
CA ALA A 24 -0.32 -1.37 10.12
C ALA A 24 -1.30 -0.39 10.75
N GLU A 25 -1.02 0.92 10.70
CA GLU A 25 -1.94 1.97 11.16
C GLU A 25 -3.24 1.99 10.34
N LEU A 26 -3.15 1.93 9.01
CA LEU A 26 -4.33 1.87 8.12
C LEU A 26 -5.21 0.66 8.44
N LEU A 27 -4.61 -0.52 8.63
CA LEU A 27 -5.32 -1.74 8.99
C LEU A 27 -5.94 -1.63 10.38
N LEU A 28 -5.23 -1.13 11.38
CA LEU A 28 -5.79 -0.94 12.71
C LEU A 28 -6.97 0.05 12.72
N LEU A 29 -6.94 1.08 11.89
CA LEU A 29 -8.04 2.04 11.74
C LEU A 29 -9.22 1.48 10.92
N SER A 30 -8.96 0.55 9.99
CA SER A 30 -9.99 0.01 9.07
C SER A 30 -10.65 -1.28 9.58
N CYS A 31 -9.92 -2.12 10.31
CA CYS A 31 -10.28 -3.52 10.57
C CYS A 31 -11.09 -3.75 11.85
N CYS A 32 -11.37 -2.73 12.67
CA CYS A 32 -12.10 -2.93 13.92
C CYS A 32 -13.52 -3.50 13.69
N VAL A 33 -14.08 -3.39 12.49
CA VAL A 33 -15.48 -3.72 12.20
C VAL A 33 -15.77 -3.98 10.71
N ARG A 34 -14.75 -4.08 9.84
CA ARG A 34 -14.91 -4.21 8.37
C ARG A 34 -13.93 -5.25 7.80
N PRO A 35 -14.32 -5.94 6.70
CA PRO A 35 -13.41 -6.84 6.00
C PRO A 35 -12.30 -6.07 5.28
N VAL A 36 -11.09 -6.63 5.25
CA VAL A 36 -10.03 -6.20 4.32
C VAL A 36 -10.32 -6.85 2.96
N LEU A 37 -10.43 -6.05 1.90
CA LEU A 37 -10.87 -6.50 0.57
C LEU A 37 -9.81 -6.29 -0.52
N THR A 38 -8.54 -6.56 -0.22
CA THR A 38 -7.49 -6.52 -1.24
C THR A 38 -7.71 -7.56 -2.33
N GLU A 39 -7.12 -7.34 -3.51
CA GLU A 39 -7.18 -8.32 -4.63
C GLU A 39 -6.82 -9.74 -4.19
N THR A 40 -5.83 -9.87 -3.31
CA THR A 40 -5.37 -11.15 -2.74
C THR A 40 -6.38 -11.82 -1.81
N ILE A 41 -7.26 -11.05 -1.17
CA ILE A 41 -8.18 -11.55 -0.13
C ILE A 41 -9.62 -11.65 -0.65
N ARG A 42 -10.03 -10.76 -1.55
CA ARG A 42 -11.39 -10.68 -2.10
C ARG A 42 -11.86 -12.01 -2.68
N PHE A 43 -10.95 -12.79 -3.25
CA PHE A 43 -11.24 -14.09 -3.87
C PHE A 43 -10.77 -15.28 -3.02
N LEU A 44 -10.30 -15.05 -1.79
CA LEU A 44 -9.81 -16.12 -0.93
C LEU A 44 -10.98 -16.78 -0.17
N PRO A 45 -11.31 -18.06 -0.43
CA PRO A 45 -12.32 -18.76 0.34
C PRO A 45 -11.89 -18.89 1.80
N SER A 46 -12.84 -18.81 2.73
CA SER A 46 -12.59 -18.95 4.18
C SER A 46 -11.84 -20.25 4.52
N GLU A 47 -12.14 -21.34 3.81
CA GLU A 47 -11.50 -22.65 3.94
C GLU A 47 -9.99 -22.62 3.64
N LYS A 48 -9.55 -21.75 2.72
CA LYS A 48 -8.14 -21.62 2.32
C LYS A 48 -7.37 -20.58 3.13
N LEU A 49 -8.03 -19.92 4.07
CA LEU A 49 -7.42 -18.85 4.85
C LEU A 49 -6.26 -19.36 5.71
N HIS A 50 -6.44 -20.49 6.37
CA HIS A 50 -5.40 -21.13 7.18
C HIS A 50 -4.17 -21.49 6.33
N ASP A 51 -4.40 -22.04 5.13
CA ASP A 51 -3.32 -22.39 4.20
C ASP A 51 -2.58 -21.15 3.69
N SER A 52 -3.32 -20.06 3.43
CA SER A 52 -2.75 -18.77 3.01
C SER A 52 -1.89 -18.13 4.12
N ILE A 53 -2.36 -18.18 5.38
CA ILE A 53 -1.58 -17.75 6.56
C ILE A 53 -0.30 -18.58 6.66
N THR A 54 -0.43 -19.91 6.60
CA THR A 54 0.70 -20.83 6.77
C THR A 54 1.72 -20.67 5.65
N SER A 55 1.26 -20.55 4.40
CA SER A 55 2.11 -20.32 3.23
C SER A 55 2.87 -19.01 3.34
N THR A 56 2.19 -17.92 3.68
CA THR A 56 2.81 -16.60 3.82
C THR A 56 3.83 -16.59 4.97
N LEU A 57 3.54 -17.26 6.09
CA LEU A 57 4.48 -17.41 7.20
C LEU A 57 5.75 -18.19 6.81
N ARG A 58 5.61 -19.24 5.98
CA ARG A 58 6.77 -19.94 5.40
C ARG A 58 7.59 -19.00 4.52
N SER A 59 6.96 -18.23 3.64
CA SER A 59 7.66 -17.25 2.81
C SER A 59 8.43 -16.22 3.65
N ILE A 60 7.85 -15.70 4.75
CA ILE A 60 8.55 -14.80 5.67
C ILE A 60 9.80 -15.46 6.26
N LYS A 61 9.67 -16.72 6.71
CA LYS A 61 10.78 -17.49 7.29
C LYS A 61 11.88 -17.70 6.26
N ASP A 62 11.54 -18.17 5.07
CA ASP A 62 12.49 -18.50 4.00
C ASP A 62 13.23 -17.24 3.51
N LEU A 63 12.51 -16.13 3.34
CA LEU A 63 13.12 -14.83 2.99
C LEU A 63 14.02 -14.30 4.11
N SER A 64 13.61 -14.43 5.36
CA SER A 64 14.45 -14.02 6.51
C SER A 64 15.75 -14.83 6.58
N GLN A 65 15.67 -16.14 6.34
CA GLN A 65 16.86 -17.01 6.29
C GLN A 65 17.77 -16.67 5.11
N THR A 66 17.18 -16.38 3.95
CA THR A 66 17.90 -15.95 2.74
C THR A 66 18.62 -14.63 2.99
N LEU A 67 17.94 -13.64 3.59
CA LEU A 67 18.53 -12.35 3.96
C LEU A 67 19.71 -12.53 4.92
N VAL A 68 19.54 -13.33 5.98
CA VAL A 68 20.62 -13.64 6.92
C VAL A 68 21.79 -14.28 6.19
N SER A 69 21.55 -15.27 5.33
CA SER A 69 22.60 -15.91 4.53
C SER A 69 23.36 -14.89 3.67
N ASN A 70 22.65 -14.04 2.94
CA ASN A 70 23.22 -13.02 2.05
C ASN A 70 24.07 -11.98 2.81
N VAL A 71 23.68 -11.63 4.03
CA VAL A 71 24.45 -10.73 4.91
C VAL A 71 25.74 -11.38 5.42
N HIS A 72 25.71 -12.69 5.70
CA HIS A 72 26.89 -13.44 6.19
C HIS A 72 27.85 -13.90 5.08
N MET A 73 27.50 -13.71 3.80
CA MET A 73 28.40 -14.04 2.70
C MET A 73 29.64 -13.12 2.69
N ILE A 74 30.82 -13.71 2.47
CA ILE A 74 32.11 -13.01 2.38
C ILE A 74 32.08 -11.94 1.27
N SER A 75 31.41 -12.21 0.15
CA SER A 75 31.09 -11.23 -0.89
C SER A 75 29.62 -10.81 -0.75
N ALA A 76 29.37 -9.78 0.07
CA ALA A 76 28.01 -9.25 0.24
C ALA A 76 27.45 -8.76 -1.11
N LYS A 77 26.36 -9.39 -1.55
CA LYS A 77 25.63 -8.99 -2.75
C LYS A 77 24.55 -7.99 -2.40
N TRP A 78 24.93 -6.72 -2.31
CA TRP A 78 24.08 -5.64 -1.81
C TRP A 78 22.74 -5.48 -2.54
N VAL A 79 22.72 -5.71 -3.84
CA VAL A 79 21.48 -5.67 -4.64
C VAL A 79 20.51 -6.76 -4.17
N GLU A 80 20.99 -8.00 -4.04
CA GLU A 80 20.16 -9.12 -3.55
C GLU A 80 19.67 -8.90 -2.12
N ILE A 81 20.48 -8.27 -1.26
CA ILE A 81 20.05 -7.87 0.10
C ILE A 81 18.92 -6.84 0.04
N CYS A 82 19.06 -5.81 -0.81
CA CYS A 82 18.04 -4.77 -0.97
C CYS A 82 16.72 -5.36 -1.51
N ASP A 83 16.80 -6.20 -2.54
CA ASP A 83 15.65 -6.88 -3.13
C ASP A 83 14.97 -7.78 -2.10
N SER A 84 15.75 -8.52 -1.30
CA SER A 84 15.22 -9.37 -0.22
C SER A 84 14.48 -8.56 0.86
N VAL A 85 14.95 -7.35 1.20
CA VAL A 85 14.30 -6.47 2.17
C VAL A 85 12.98 -5.91 1.61
N GLU A 86 12.95 -5.48 0.34
CA GLU A 86 11.73 -5.01 -0.31
C GLU A 86 10.69 -6.13 -0.47
N GLU A 87 11.13 -7.34 -0.82
CA GLU A 87 10.28 -8.52 -0.91
C GLU A 87 9.73 -8.92 0.45
N LEU A 88 10.58 -8.99 1.48
CA LEU A 88 10.16 -9.30 2.85
C LEU A 88 9.12 -8.29 3.34
N SER A 89 9.32 -6.99 3.10
CA SER A 89 8.36 -5.94 3.44
C SER A 89 7.00 -6.16 2.77
N SER A 90 7.00 -6.54 1.49
CA SER A 90 5.79 -6.83 0.72
C SER A 90 5.05 -8.06 1.23
N VAL A 91 5.78 -9.14 1.54
CA VAL A 91 5.19 -10.37 2.11
C VAL A 91 4.64 -10.11 3.51
N LEU A 92 5.30 -9.28 4.31
CA LEU A 92 4.79 -8.87 5.62
C LEU A 92 3.48 -8.11 5.49
N ILE A 93 3.38 -7.13 4.59
CA ILE A 93 2.13 -6.41 4.34
C ILE A 93 1.00 -7.37 3.93
N LYS A 94 1.29 -8.33 3.05
CA LYS A 94 0.32 -9.37 2.70
C LYS A 94 -0.12 -10.20 3.92
N PHE A 95 0.83 -10.61 4.76
CA PHE A 95 0.53 -11.33 6.00
C PHE A 95 -0.36 -10.49 6.93
N MET A 96 -0.05 -9.20 7.05
CA MET A 96 -0.81 -8.22 7.83
C MET A 96 -2.28 -8.14 7.38
N GLU A 97 -2.52 -8.04 6.08
CA GLU A 97 -3.85 -8.02 5.50
C GLU A 97 -4.62 -9.31 5.77
N ILE A 98 -3.97 -10.48 5.59
CA ILE A 98 -4.59 -11.80 5.79
C ILE A 98 -4.99 -11.98 7.26
N ILE A 99 -4.11 -11.63 8.20
CA ILE A 99 -4.41 -11.74 9.64
C ILE A 99 -5.53 -10.79 10.04
N CYS A 100 -5.57 -9.57 9.50
CA CYS A 100 -6.66 -8.65 9.76
C CYS A 100 -8.00 -9.17 9.22
N HIS A 101 -8.01 -9.75 8.01
CA HIS A 101 -9.20 -10.37 7.45
C HIS A 101 -9.65 -11.60 8.26
N ALA A 102 -8.71 -12.45 8.68
CA ALA A 102 -9.00 -13.58 9.55
C ALA A 102 -9.58 -13.14 10.90
N CYS A 103 -9.03 -12.08 11.48
CA CYS A 103 -9.56 -11.48 12.69
C CYS A 103 -11.01 -11.02 12.48
N TYR A 104 -11.31 -10.33 11.36
CA TYR A 104 -12.68 -9.94 11.03
C TYR A 104 -13.60 -11.17 10.99
N LEU A 105 -13.26 -12.22 10.23
CA LEU A 105 -14.07 -13.43 10.10
C LEU A 105 -14.33 -14.12 11.45
N ILE A 106 -13.30 -14.23 12.30
CA ILE A 106 -13.43 -14.82 13.64
C ILE A 106 -14.40 -13.97 14.49
N THR A 107 -14.26 -12.65 14.45
CA THR A 107 -15.05 -11.74 15.31
C THR A 107 -16.51 -11.68 14.93
N VAL A 108 -16.84 -11.72 13.63
CA VAL A 108 -18.24 -11.69 13.18
C VAL A 108 -18.96 -13.02 13.35
N ASN A 109 -18.23 -14.13 13.51
CA ASN A 109 -18.82 -15.45 13.72
C ASN A 109 -19.37 -15.67 15.15
N PHE A 110 -19.19 -14.70 16.05
CA PHE A 110 -19.83 -14.73 17.37
C PHE A 110 -21.34 -14.48 17.23
N ALA A 111 -22.14 -15.27 17.95
CA ALA A 111 -23.59 -15.09 18.00
C ALA A 111 -23.94 -13.64 18.37
N THR A 112 -24.96 -13.08 17.70
CA THR A 112 -25.47 -11.69 17.85
C THR A 112 -24.63 -10.56 17.22
N CYS A 113 -23.49 -10.85 16.59
CA CYS A 113 -22.77 -9.82 15.81
C CYS A 113 -23.53 -9.47 14.53
N LYS A 114 -23.48 -8.19 14.13
CA LYS A 114 -23.98 -7.72 12.82
C LYS A 114 -22.80 -7.49 11.88
N LEU A 115 -22.91 -8.01 10.66
CA LEU A 115 -21.91 -7.81 9.62
C LEU A 115 -21.81 -6.35 9.20
N ALA A 116 -20.63 -5.96 8.75
CA ALA A 116 -20.44 -4.66 8.12
C ALA A 116 -21.18 -4.60 6.78
N GLU A 117 -21.75 -3.45 6.46
CA GLU A 117 -22.26 -3.19 5.13
C GLU A 117 -21.15 -2.54 4.29
N THR A 118 -20.83 -3.18 3.18
CA THR A 118 -19.85 -2.62 2.23
C THR A 118 -20.43 -1.36 1.60
N GLY A 119 -19.72 -0.25 1.74
CA GLY A 119 -20.05 0.97 1.01
C GLY A 119 -19.60 0.93 -0.45
N LEU A 120 -19.71 2.08 -1.11
CA LEU A 120 -19.29 2.29 -2.49
C LEU A 120 -17.77 2.27 -2.65
N ILE A 121 -17.04 2.58 -1.57
CA ILE A 121 -15.58 2.68 -1.55
C ILE A 121 -14.98 1.62 -0.63
N ASP A 122 -14.02 0.87 -1.16
CA ASP A 122 -13.08 0.11 -0.35
C ASP A 122 -12.01 1.06 0.20
N LYS A 123 -12.28 1.55 1.42
CA LYS A 123 -11.43 2.52 2.12
C LYS A 123 -9.99 2.06 2.23
N TYR A 124 -9.76 0.78 2.53
CA TYR A 124 -8.40 0.27 2.71
C TYR A 124 -7.62 0.34 1.40
N SER A 125 -8.20 -0.18 0.31
CA SER A 125 -7.53 -0.21 -1.00
C SER A 125 -7.24 1.19 -1.55
N VAL A 126 -8.15 2.15 -1.31
CA VAL A 126 -7.96 3.56 -1.71
C VAL A 126 -6.85 4.22 -0.88
N CYS A 127 -6.88 4.10 0.45
CA CYS A 127 -5.85 4.64 1.33
C CYS A 127 -4.46 4.03 1.04
N TYR A 128 -4.40 2.71 0.88
CA TYR A 128 -3.16 1.99 0.59
C TYR A 128 -2.56 2.43 -0.74
N SER A 129 -3.39 2.54 -1.78
CA SER A 129 -2.92 3.01 -3.09
C SER A 129 -2.47 4.47 -3.07
N GLY A 130 -3.15 5.33 -2.31
CA GLY A 130 -2.70 6.70 -2.06
C GLY A 130 -1.34 6.77 -1.35
N LEU A 131 -1.13 5.91 -0.36
CA LEU A 131 0.16 5.78 0.33
C LEU A 131 1.27 5.34 -0.62
N GLU A 132 1.03 4.32 -1.45
CA GLU A 132 2.02 3.81 -2.42
C GLU A 132 2.43 4.87 -3.45
N ILE A 133 1.47 5.65 -3.95
CA ILE A 133 1.74 6.79 -4.85
C ILE A 133 2.65 7.79 -4.13
N LYS A 134 2.29 8.18 -2.90
CA LYS A 134 3.05 9.15 -2.10
C LYS A 134 4.49 8.70 -1.85
N LEU A 135 4.67 7.45 -1.41
CA LEU A 135 5.99 6.88 -1.13
C LEU A 135 6.84 6.77 -2.40
N SER A 136 6.26 6.34 -3.52
CA SER A 136 6.96 6.23 -4.80
C SER A 136 7.42 7.61 -5.31
N CYS A 137 6.55 8.62 -5.21
CA CYS A 137 6.89 10.01 -5.54
C CYS A 137 7.97 10.56 -4.60
N PHE A 138 7.92 10.29 -3.30
CA PHE A 138 8.99 10.68 -2.38
C PHE A 138 10.32 9.99 -2.67
N ARG A 139 10.30 8.72 -3.06
CA ARG A 139 11.51 8.01 -3.49
C ARG A 139 12.11 8.64 -4.74
N LEU A 140 11.30 8.99 -5.74
CA LEU A 140 11.76 9.75 -6.92
C LEU A 140 12.39 11.10 -6.54
N LYS A 141 11.83 11.81 -5.55
CA LYS A 141 12.34 13.12 -5.11
C LYS A 141 13.59 13.04 -4.24
N ARG A 142 13.72 12.01 -3.39
CA ARG A 142 14.83 11.88 -2.43
C ARG A 142 16.05 11.20 -3.03
N THR A 143 15.88 10.40 -4.08
CA THR A 143 17.00 9.71 -4.71
C THR A 143 17.83 10.71 -5.51
N ARG A 144 19.15 10.63 -5.38
CA ARG A 144 20.07 11.54 -6.06
C ARG A 144 20.19 11.16 -7.54
N ILE A 145 20.51 12.13 -8.40
CA ILE A 145 20.70 11.92 -9.84
C ILE A 145 21.71 10.81 -10.14
N ASP A 146 22.79 10.73 -9.36
CA ASP A 146 23.87 9.75 -9.52
C ASP A 146 23.47 8.32 -9.11
N GLU A 147 22.40 8.18 -8.33
CA GLU A 147 21.87 6.90 -7.84
C GLU A 147 20.59 6.47 -8.59
N LEU A 148 19.99 7.38 -9.37
CA LEU A 148 18.72 7.17 -10.05
C LEU A 148 18.93 6.56 -11.45
N SER A 149 19.03 5.24 -11.51
CA SER A 149 19.10 4.53 -12.78
C SER A 149 17.79 4.69 -13.58
N PRO A 150 17.83 4.67 -14.93
CA PRO A 150 16.62 4.69 -15.75
C PRO A 150 15.61 3.59 -15.38
N GLN A 151 16.12 2.43 -14.94
CA GLN A 151 15.30 1.30 -14.51
C GLN A 151 14.51 1.62 -13.23
N ILE A 152 15.15 2.19 -12.21
CA ILE A 152 14.49 2.60 -10.95
C ILE A 152 13.35 3.58 -11.23
N ILE A 153 13.55 4.53 -12.14
CA ILE A 153 12.48 5.48 -12.52
C ILE A 153 11.31 4.74 -13.16
N ILE A 154 11.59 3.83 -14.09
CA ILE A 154 10.54 3.05 -14.77
C ILE A 154 9.75 2.23 -13.74
N ASP A 155 10.42 1.56 -12.81
CA ASP A 155 9.78 0.72 -11.80
C ASP A 155 8.90 1.54 -10.85
N LEU A 156 9.40 2.67 -10.36
CA LEU A 156 8.63 3.58 -9.50
C LEU A 156 7.42 4.16 -10.23
N CYS A 157 7.56 4.49 -11.51
CA CYS A 157 6.46 5.04 -12.29
C CYS A 157 5.44 4.00 -12.72
N SER A 158 5.89 2.76 -12.95
CA SER A 158 5.00 1.61 -13.09
C SER A 158 4.18 1.41 -11.82
N ASN A 159 4.81 1.48 -10.65
CA ASN A 159 4.11 1.38 -9.36
C ASN A 159 3.09 2.51 -9.16
N ILE A 160 3.48 3.77 -9.42
CA ILE A 160 2.56 4.93 -9.37
C ILE A 160 1.38 4.69 -10.31
N SER A 161 1.63 4.28 -11.56
CA SER A 161 0.58 4.06 -12.56
C SER A 161 -0.38 2.96 -12.14
N LYS A 162 0.14 1.85 -11.59
CA LYS A 162 -0.66 0.75 -11.03
C LYS A 162 -1.62 1.25 -9.96
N HIS A 163 -1.11 1.98 -8.96
CA HIS A 163 -1.93 2.45 -7.86
C HIS A 163 -2.90 3.57 -8.25
N ILE A 164 -2.55 4.39 -9.25
CA ILE A 164 -3.50 5.34 -9.85
C ILE A 164 -4.63 4.61 -10.57
N ALA A 165 -4.34 3.53 -11.29
CA ALA A 165 -5.37 2.72 -11.93
C ALA A 165 -6.34 2.14 -10.88
N VAL A 166 -5.84 1.62 -9.76
CA VAL A 166 -6.66 1.11 -8.65
C VAL A 166 -7.59 2.18 -8.08
N ILE A 167 -7.06 3.35 -7.66
CA ILE A 167 -7.93 4.39 -7.06
C ILE A 167 -8.94 4.95 -8.07
N THR A 168 -8.55 5.10 -9.34
CA THR A 168 -9.44 5.67 -10.35
C THR A 168 -10.54 4.70 -10.76
N ASP A 169 -10.27 3.40 -10.78
CA ASP A 169 -11.28 2.37 -11.05
C ASP A 169 -12.32 2.28 -9.93
N ILE A 170 -11.86 2.24 -8.67
CA ILE A 170 -12.72 2.26 -7.49
C ILE A 170 -13.59 3.52 -7.49
N CYS A 171 -12.99 4.70 -7.69
CA CYS A 171 -13.71 5.98 -7.64
C CYS A 171 -14.65 6.19 -8.83
N ARG A 172 -14.32 5.66 -10.02
CA ARG A 172 -15.22 5.68 -11.19
C ARG A 172 -16.45 4.82 -10.92
N THR A 173 -16.24 3.62 -10.40
CA THR A 173 -17.34 2.72 -10.02
C THR A 173 -18.21 3.35 -8.94
N ALA A 174 -17.62 3.96 -7.92
CA ALA A 174 -18.38 4.68 -6.90
C ALA A 174 -19.21 5.83 -7.50
N GLY A 175 -18.61 6.70 -8.33
CA GLY A 175 -19.31 7.81 -8.98
C GLY A 175 -20.45 7.39 -9.92
N GLN A 176 -20.44 6.16 -10.44
CA GLN A 176 -21.58 5.60 -11.20
C GLN A 176 -22.74 5.14 -10.31
N ASN A 177 -22.47 4.83 -9.04
CA ASN A 177 -23.43 4.26 -8.09
C ASN A 177 -23.92 5.27 -7.04
N VAL A 178 -23.30 6.45 -6.94
CA VAL A 178 -23.79 7.55 -6.12
C VAL A 178 -25.05 8.15 -6.75
N LYS A 179 -26.05 8.46 -5.92
CA LYS A 179 -27.33 9.04 -6.35
C LYS A 179 -27.29 10.55 -6.56
N ASP A 180 -26.43 11.24 -5.82
CA ASP A 180 -26.28 12.70 -5.91
C ASP A 180 -25.44 13.08 -7.14
N GLU A 181 -26.01 13.92 -8.01
CA GLU A 181 -25.36 14.37 -9.24
C GLU A 181 -24.10 15.20 -8.97
N GLY A 182 -24.09 16.01 -7.91
CA GLY A 182 -22.94 16.82 -7.53
C GLY A 182 -21.75 15.95 -7.10
N LEU A 183 -22.00 14.91 -6.31
CA LEU A 183 -21.00 13.93 -5.91
C LEU A 183 -20.51 13.09 -7.09
N GLN A 184 -21.40 12.72 -8.02
CA GLN A 184 -21.02 12.05 -9.26
C GLN A 184 -20.02 12.90 -10.08
N ASP A 185 -20.31 14.19 -10.25
CA ASP A 185 -19.42 15.13 -10.92
C ASP A 185 -18.10 15.32 -10.15
N GLN A 186 -18.16 15.39 -8.81
CA GLN A 186 -16.97 15.52 -7.97
C GLN A 186 -16.04 14.30 -8.11
N PHE A 187 -16.57 13.08 -8.14
CA PHE A 187 -15.78 11.87 -8.43
C PHE A 187 -15.12 11.95 -9.81
N LYS A 188 -15.88 12.33 -10.84
CA LYS A 188 -15.39 12.45 -12.21
C LYS A 188 -14.27 13.48 -12.34
N LEU A 189 -14.43 14.65 -11.74
CA LEU A 189 -13.44 15.73 -11.75
C LEU A 189 -12.18 15.34 -10.96
N SER A 190 -12.34 14.71 -9.80
CA SER A 190 -11.21 14.26 -8.98
C SER A 190 -10.39 13.19 -9.71
N VAL A 191 -11.03 12.21 -10.35
CA VAL A 191 -10.37 11.21 -11.20
C VAL A 191 -9.65 11.87 -12.37
N LYS A 192 -10.27 12.86 -13.03
CA LYS A 192 -9.64 13.62 -14.12
C LYS A 192 -8.40 14.39 -13.64
N SER A 193 -8.46 14.99 -12.45
CA SER A 193 -7.34 15.72 -11.85
C SER A 193 -6.13 14.80 -11.64
N VAL A 194 -6.35 13.62 -11.03
CA VAL A 194 -5.28 12.64 -10.77
C VAL A 194 -4.67 12.13 -12.06
N THR A 195 -5.51 11.72 -13.02
CA THR A 195 -5.04 11.16 -14.29
C THR A 195 -4.30 12.20 -15.15
N CYS A 196 -4.72 13.47 -15.11
CA CYS A 196 -4.01 14.57 -15.78
C CYS A 196 -2.63 14.81 -15.17
N ALA A 197 -2.54 14.91 -13.83
CA ALA A 197 -1.25 15.06 -13.13
C ALA A 197 -0.31 13.88 -13.44
N ALA A 198 -0.83 12.65 -13.41
CA ALA A 198 -0.08 11.44 -13.76
C ALA A 198 0.42 11.47 -15.20
N GLY A 199 -0.41 11.92 -16.15
CA GLY A 199 -0.04 12.08 -17.55
C GLY A 199 1.16 13.02 -17.73
N CYS A 200 1.17 14.15 -17.01
CA CYS A 200 2.31 15.09 -17.01
C CYS A 200 3.60 14.47 -16.45
N LEU A 201 3.48 13.69 -15.36
CA LEU A 201 4.62 12.95 -14.80
C LEU A 201 5.16 11.93 -15.82
N ILE A 202 4.29 11.10 -16.40
CA ILE A 202 4.64 10.09 -17.42
C ILE A 202 5.31 10.74 -18.64
N ALA A 203 4.80 11.87 -19.11
CA ALA A 203 5.42 12.62 -20.21
C ALA A 203 6.85 13.07 -19.85
N SER A 204 7.05 13.55 -18.62
CA SER A 204 8.36 13.98 -18.14
C SER A 204 9.36 12.82 -18.05
N ILE A 205 8.91 11.64 -17.63
CA ILE A 205 9.72 10.42 -17.58
C ILE A 205 10.10 9.95 -18.99
N LYS A 206 9.17 10.00 -19.94
CA LYS A 206 9.47 9.69 -21.35
C LYS A 206 10.55 10.62 -21.88
N SER A 207 10.44 11.92 -21.62
CA SER A 207 11.48 12.89 -21.99
C SER A 207 12.83 12.61 -21.31
N TYR A 208 12.83 12.24 -20.02
CA TYR A 208 14.05 11.84 -19.32
C TYR A 208 14.68 10.58 -19.94
N LYS A 209 13.89 9.55 -20.24
CA LYS A 209 14.37 8.30 -20.86
C LYS A 209 15.01 8.55 -22.22
N SER A 210 14.43 9.43 -23.04
CA SER A 210 14.97 9.77 -24.35
C SER A 210 16.25 10.61 -24.30
N ASN A 211 16.38 11.49 -23.29
CA ASN A 211 17.55 12.35 -23.12
C ASN A 211 17.81 12.64 -21.64
N PRO A 212 18.53 11.75 -20.93
CA PRO A 212 18.79 11.90 -19.50
C PRO A 212 19.69 13.11 -19.21
N ASN A 213 19.14 14.12 -18.53
CA ASN A 213 19.89 15.27 -18.06
C ASN A 213 19.25 15.89 -16.81
N ILE A 214 19.99 16.80 -16.15
CA ILE A 214 19.59 17.45 -14.89
C ILE A 214 18.25 18.18 -15.02
N THR A 215 18.01 18.85 -16.15
CA THR A 215 16.76 19.57 -16.40
C THR A 215 15.56 18.61 -16.48
N GLN A 216 15.69 17.50 -17.20
CA GLN A 216 14.62 16.50 -17.29
C GLN A 216 14.39 15.82 -15.95
N HIS A 217 15.45 15.53 -15.20
CA HIS A 217 15.33 14.99 -13.84
C HIS A 217 14.56 15.95 -12.92
N SER A 218 14.94 17.23 -12.91
CA SER A 218 14.25 18.26 -12.12
C SER A 218 12.76 18.33 -12.48
N ARG A 219 12.42 18.16 -13.77
CA ARG A 219 11.03 18.16 -14.23
C ARG A 219 10.24 16.96 -13.69
N VAL A 220 10.83 15.76 -13.69
CA VAL A 220 10.22 14.57 -13.07
C VAL A 220 9.91 14.82 -11.59
N MET A 221 10.87 15.40 -10.85
CA MET A 221 10.65 15.73 -9.43
C MET A 221 9.55 16.77 -9.21
N VAL A 222 9.47 17.81 -10.05
CA VAL A 222 8.42 18.84 -9.96
C VAL A 222 7.03 18.22 -10.16
N PHE A 223 6.86 17.31 -11.12
CA PHE A 223 5.57 16.68 -11.39
C PHE A 223 5.17 15.60 -10.37
N CYS A 224 6.04 15.23 -9.43
CA CYS A 224 5.64 14.39 -8.31
C CYS A 224 4.66 15.10 -7.37
N GLU A 225 4.81 16.41 -7.14
CA GLU A 225 3.94 17.16 -6.22
C GLU A 225 2.47 17.22 -6.67
N PRO A 226 2.15 17.58 -7.94
CA PRO A 226 0.77 17.51 -8.42
C PRO A 226 0.15 16.12 -8.33
N VAL A 227 0.93 15.05 -8.56
CA VAL A 227 0.46 13.67 -8.43
C VAL A 227 0.13 13.34 -6.98
N ILE A 228 1.01 13.69 -6.03
CA ILE A 228 0.75 13.53 -4.59
C ILE A 228 -0.51 14.32 -4.20
N ALA A 229 -0.56 15.61 -4.50
CA ALA A 229 -1.65 16.48 -4.05
C ALA A 229 -3.01 16.03 -4.60
N SER A 230 -3.09 15.75 -5.90
CA SER A 230 -4.34 15.28 -6.52
C SER A 230 -4.77 13.90 -6.02
N SER A 231 -3.83 12.95 -5.87
CA SER A 231 -4.17 11.61 -5.37
C SER A 231 -4.63 11.67 -3.90
N GLN A 232 -4.00 12.49 -3.07
CA GLN A 232 -4.42 12.69 -1.68
C GLN A 232 -5.78 13.38 -1.56
N ALA A 233 -6.08 14.37 -2.42
CA ALA A 233 -7.39 15.00 -2.46
C ALA A 233 -8.48 13.98 -2.82
N LEU A 234 -8.24 13.15 -3.84
CA LEU A 234 -9.18 12.08 -4.21
C LEU A 234 -9.36 11.06 -3.08
N VAL A 235 -8.27 10.61 -2.44
CA VAL A 235 -8.34 9.68 -1.30
C VAL A 235 -9.13 10.29 -0.15
N SER A 236 -8.91 11.56 0.17
CA SER A 236 -9.60 12.24 1.28
C SER A 236 -11.11 12.30 1.02
N PHE A 237 -11.50 12.72 -0.19
CA PHE A 237 -12.90 12.76 -0.61
C PHE A 237 -13.53 11.36 -0.64
N ALA A 238 -12.90 10.41 -1.33
CA ALA A 238 -13.45 9.06 -1.48
C ALA A 238 -13.59 8.30 -0.15
N THR A 239 -12.87 8.69 0.89
CA THR A 239 -12.91 8.03 2.21
C THR A 239 -13.79 8.74 3.22
N GLU A 240 -14.57 9.73 2.80
CA GLU A 240 -15.65 10.33 3.59
C GLU A 240 -16.66 9.27 4.05
N LYS A 241 -17.33 9.55 5.18
CA LYS A 241 -18.20 8.58 5.86
C LYS A 241 -19.34 8.08 4.96
N ASP A 242 -19.84 8.95 4.10
CA ASP A 242 -20.99 8.70 3.22
C ASP A 242 -20.74 7.59 2.21
N PHE A 243 -19.48 7.29 1.87
CA PHE A 243 -19.11 6.28 0.88
C PHE A 243 -18.67 4.96 1.49
N ASN A 244 -18.38 4.93 2.79
CA ASN A 244 -17.79 3.76 3.43
C ASN A 244 -18.84 2.69 3.76
N GLY A 245 -20.13 3.03 3.87
CA GLY A 245 -21.17 2.10 4.34
C GLY A 245 -21.17 1.94 5.86
N CYS A 246 -21.89 0.95 6.39
CA CYS A 246 -22.09 0.80 7.84
C CYS A 246 -21.05 -0.13 8.48
N GLU A 247 -20.59 0.25 9.67
CA GLU A 247 -19.72 -0.60 10.49
C GLU A 247 -20.50 -1.77 11.08
N GLY A 248 -19.86 -2.95 11.18
CA GLY A 248 -20.42 -4.08 11.89
C GLY A 248 -20.56 -3.80 13.39
N THR A 249 -21.50 -4.49 14.05
CA THR A 249 -21.65 -4.41 15.51
C THR A 249 -21.07 -5.66 16.15
N LEU A 250 -20.04 -5.48 16.99
CA LEU A 250 -19.41 -6.56 17.74
C LEU A 250 -19.89 -6.59 19.19
N THR A 251 -20.06 -7.80 19.73
CA THR A 251 -20.27 -8.02 21.17
C THR A 251 -19.00 -7.73 21.97
N ASP A 252 -19.11 -7.53 23.28
CA ASP A 252 -17.93 -7.28 24.12
C ASP A 252 -16.96 -8.46 24.13
N GLN A 253 -17.47 -9.70 24.12
CA GLN A 253 -16.66 -10.89 23.97
C GLN A 253 -15.90 -10.91 22.63
N SER A 254 -16.56 -10.55 21.53
CA SER A 254 -15.94 -10.49 20.21
C SER A 254 -14.87 -9.39 20.14
N LYS A 255 -15.13 -8.21 20.72
CA LYS A 255 -14.15 -7.12 20.84
C LYS A 255 -12.93 -7.54 21.66
N ASP A 256 -13.11 -8.33 22.71
CA ASP A 256 -11.98 -8.81 23.52
C ASP A 256 -11.10 -9.81 22.78
N VAL A 257 -11.70 -10.72 22.01
CA VAL A 257 -10.96 -11.61 21.10
C VAL A 257 -10.20 -10.79 20.05
N GLN A 258 -10.87 -9.83 19.43
CA GLN A 258 -10.26 -8.93 18.46
C GLN A 258 -9.05 -8.18 19.04
N LYS A 259 -9.20 -7.58 20.23
CA LYS A 259 -8.12 -6.85 20.91
C LYS A 259 -6.92 -7.75 21.19
N ARG A 260 -7.13 -9.02 21.53
CA ARG A 260 -6.03 -9.97 21.76
C ARG A 260 -5.27 -10.26 20.47
N ILE A 261 -5.99 -10.55 19.38
CA ILE A 261 -5.39 -10.85 18.08
C ILE A 261 -4.63 -9.62 17.54
N LEU A 262 -5.31 -8.47 17.44
CA LEU A 262 -4.71 -7.24 16.93
C LEU A 262 -3.65 -6.64 17.87
N GLY A 263 -3.77 -6.85 19.18
CA GLY A 263 -2.80 -6.39 20.17
C GLY A 263 -1.46 -7.13 20.05
N ASN A 264 -1.48 -8.45 19.83
CA ASN A 264 -0.27 -9.22 19.55
C ASN A 264 0.34 -8.81 18.21
N PHE A 265 -0.50 -8.61 17.21
CA PHE A 265 -0.09 -8.17 15.90
C PHE A 265 0.59 -6.79 15.91
N LYS A 266 0.03 -5.80 16.63
CA LYS A 266 0.63 -4.47 16.81
C LYS A 266 2.01 -4.53 17.49
N LYS A 267 2.24 -5.50 18.38
CA LYS A 267 3.56 -5.71 18.98
C LYS A 267 4.55 -6.23 17.94
N VAL A 268 4.15 -7.19 17.11
CA VAL A 268 5.00 -7.72 16.02
C VAL A 268 5.40 -6.59 15.06
N CYS A 269 4.44 -5.78 14.59
CA CYS A 269 4.72 -4.65 13.68
C CYS A 269 5.61 -3.54 14.29
N ARG A 270 5.77 -3.48 15.62
CA ARG A 270 6.67 -2.52 16.30
C ARG A 270 8.09 -3.04 16.48
N ILE A 271 8.27 -4.37 16.44
CA ILE A 271 9.57 -5.02 16.60
C ILE A 271 10.29 -5.17 15.25
N MET A 272 9.51 -5.15 14.15
CA MET A 272 10.00 -5.13 12.77
C MET A 272 10.26 -3.71 12.28
#